data_AF-A0A7C9D9K2-F1
#
_entry.id   AF-A0A7C9D9K2-F1
#
_cell.length_a   1.000
_cell.length_b   1.000
_cell.length_c   1.000
_cell.angle_alpha   90.00
_cell.angle_beta   90.00
_cell.angle_gamma   90.00
#
_symmetry.space_group_name_H-M   'P 1'
#
loop_
_entity.id
_entity.type
_entity.pdbx_description
1 polymer ?
#
loop_
_entity_poly.entity_id
_entity_poly.type
_entity_poly.pdbx_seq_one_letter_code
_entity_poly.pdbx_strand_id
1 'polypeptide(L)'
;LPPILHMLNDPNHSVRDAAISCIEEMYTQIGHQFQEELQRHQLPSYMVKDINSRLERIEPKPRSSEGARSISATSDHKFTNLNPKKSSPKAKSSSREASVFAGDGDIAEKPVDPVKVYSEKELVREMEKIASTLIPEKDWSHRIAAMQRVEGLVVGGAADYPCFRGLIKQLVGPLSTQLFDRRSSIVKQACHLLSFLSKELLGDFEACAELFIPVLFKLVVITVLVIAESADNCIKTMLRNCKVARVLPRIADCAKNDKNALLRARCCEYALLVLEHWPDAPEILRSADLYEDLIRCCVGDAVSEVRTTARACYRMFAKTWPERSRRLFQSFDPVIQRVINEEDGGLHRRHASPSGRERNVPVTPQSSAS
;
A
#
# COMPACT_ATOMS: atom_id res chain seq x y z
N LEU A 1 18.73 17.35 -10.90
CA LEU A 1 18.81 18.82 -10.76
C LEU A 1 17.88 19.56 -11.74
N PRO A 2 17.90 19.36 -13.08
CA PRO A 2 17.07 20.15 -14.00
C PRO A 2 15.56 20.13 -13.73
N PRO A 3 14.92 19.00 -13.33
CA PRO A 3 13.50 18.98 -12.98
C PRO A 3 13.19 19.81 -11.72
N ILE A 4 14.09 19.83 -10.74
CA ILE A 4 13.93 20.57 -9.47
C ILE A 4 14.04 22.07 -9.73
N LEU A 5 14.97 22.48 -10.59
CA LEU A 5 15.13 23.88 -10.98
C LEU A 5 13.91 24.43 -11.74
N HIS A 6 13.21 23.59 -12.49
CA HIS A 6 11.96 23.98 -13.14
C HIS A 6 10.85 24.28 -12.13
N MET A 7 10.76 23.49 -11.05
CA MET A 7 9.76 23.66 -9.98
C MET A 7 9.95 24.94 -9.16
N LEU A 8 11.12 25.59 -9.21
CA LEU A 8 11.33 26.89 -8.56
C LEU A 8 10.50 28.02 -9.19
N ASN A 9 10.00 27.83 -10.42
CA ASN A 9 9.14 28.79 -11.12
C ASN A 9 7.65 28.40 -11.06
N ASP A 10 7.27 27.39 -10.28
CA ASP A 10 5.88 26.93 -10.19
C ASP A 10 4.97 28.02 -9.61
N PRO A 11 3.73 28.22 -10.10
CA PRO A 11 2.82 29.22 -9.54
C PRO A 11 2.43 28.94 -8.08
N ASN A 12 2.44 27.68 -7.64
CA ASN A 12 2.12 27.29 -6.27
C ASN A 12 3.33 27.48 -5.33
N HIS A 13 3.13 28.24 -4.26
CA HIS A 13 4.17 28.51 -3.27
C HIS A 13 4.69 27.24 -2.59
N SER A 14 3.82 26.27 -2.30
CA SER A 14 4.24 25.02 -1.63
C SER A 14 5.15 24.16 -2.51
N VAL A 15 4.97 24.22 -3.83
CA VAL A 15 5.83 23.50 -4.79
C VAL A 15 7.20 24.16 -4.89
N ARG A 16 7.25 25.50 -4.91
CA ARG A 16 8.52 26.23 -4.88
C ARG A 16 9.29 25.97 -3.58
N ASP A 17 8.61 25.96 -2.44
CA ASP A 17 9.26 25.71 -1.14
C ASP A 17 9.79 24.27 -1.05
N ALA A 18 9.01 23.27 -1.50
CA ALA A 18 9.47 21.88 -1.59
C ALA A 18 10.68 21.71 -2.52
N ALA A 19 10.72 22.45 -3.64
CA ALA A 19 11.85 22.47 -4.54
C ALA A 19 13.11 23.02 -3.86
N ILE A 20 12.98 24.07 -3.04
CA ILE A 20 14.11 24.61 -2.28
C ILE A 20 14.56 23.63 -1.18
N SER A 21 13.66 22.99 -0.45
CA SER A 21 14.02 21.97 0.53
C SER A 21 14.77 20.78 -0.10
N CYS A 22 14.41 20.41 -1.34
CA CYS A 22 15.14 19.40 -2.08
C CYS A 22 16.57 19.84 -2.42
N ILE A 23 16.77 21.11 -2.79
CA ILE A 23 18.10 21.70 -3.05
C ILE A 23 18.94 21.73 -1.75
N GLU A 24 18.34 22.07 -0.61
CA GLU A 24 18.99 22.04 0.71
C GLU A 24 19.46 20.63 1.10
N GLU A 25 18.63 19.62 0.88
CA GLU A 25 18.98 18.22 1.14
C GLU A 25 20.12 17.73 0.22
N MET A 26 20.07 18.09 -1.07
CA MET A 26 21.15 17.77 -2.01
C MET A 26 22.47 18.44 -1.59
N TYR A 27 22.43 19.69 -1.14
CA TYR A 27 23.61 20.39 -0.64
C TYR A 27 24.16 19.77 0.66
N THR A 28 23.30 19.28 1.55
CA THR A 28 23.70 18.59 2.79
C THR A 28 24.53 17.34 2.52
N GLN A 29 24.27 16.65 1.40
CA GLN A 29 24.94 15.40 1.01
C GLN A 29 26.18 15.59 0.12
N ILE A 30 26.19 16.63 -0.71
CA ILE A 30 27.21 16.86 -1.76
C ILE A 30 28.16 18.01 -1.39
N GLY A 31 27.74 18.94 -0.53
CA GLY A 31 28.53 20.09 -0.09
C GLY A 31 28.84 21.08 -1.22
N HIS A 32 29.96 21.79 -1.10
CA HIS A 32 30.34 22.88 -2.02
C HIS A 32 30.43 22.47 -3.50
N GLN A 33 30.66 21.20 -3.83
CA GLN A 33 30.63 20.72 -5.23
C GLN A 33 29.25 20.91 -5.89
N PHE A 34 28.17 20.91 -5.10
CA PHE A 34 26.83 21.17 -5.59
C PHE A 34 26.58 22.63 -5.95
N GLN A 35 27.25 23.58 -5.28
CA GLN A 35 27.15 25.01 -5.61
C GLN A 35 27.71 25.31 -7.00
N GLU A 36 28.83 24.67 -7.38
CA GLU A 36 29.41 24.81 -8.72
C GLU A 36 28.46 24.25 -9.80
N GLU A 37 27.83 23.11 -9.54
CA GLU A 37 26.86 22.50 -10.46
C GLU A 37 25.58 23.35 -10.58
N LEU A 38 25.13 23.97 -9.49
CA LEU A 38 23.98 24.89 -9.50
C LEU A 38 24.26 26.14 -10.34
N GLN A 39 25.48 26.68 -10.29
CA GLN A 39 25.89 27.84 -11.09
C GLN A 39 25.92 27.54 -12.60
N ARG A 40 26.17 26.29 -13.02
CA ARG A 40 26.16 25.89 -14.45
C ARG A 40 24.78 26.02 -15.09
N HIS A 41 23.70 26.05 -14.31
CA HIS A 41 22.32 26.11 -14.79
C HIS A 41 21.77 27.52 -15.04
N GLN A 42 22.59 28.58 -14.91
CA GLN A 42 22.24 29.97 -15.30
C GLN A 42 20.90 30.47 -14.72
N LEU A 43 20.66 30.21 -13.43
CA LEU A 43 19.46 30.69 -12.75
C LEU A 43 19.45 32.23 -12.63
N PRO A 44 18.28 32.87 -12.62
CA PRO A 44 18.15 34.31 -12.38
C PRO A 44 18.85 34.75 -11.07
N SER A 45 19.53 35.90 -11.10
CA SER A 45 20.38 36.37 -10.00
C SER A 45 19.66 36.49 -8.65
N TYR A 46 18.35 36.77 -8.64
CA TYR A 46 17.56 36.84 -7.40
C TYR A 46 17.34 35.46 -6.76
N MET A 47 17.14 34.41 -7.58
CA MET A 47 16.94 33.04 -7.12
C MET A 47 18.24 32.44 -6.59
N VAL A 48 19.36 32.71 -7.26
CA VAL A 48 20.68 32.28 -6.81
C VAL A 48 21.02 32.88 -5.44
N LYS A 49 20.72 34.17 -5.25
CA LYS A 49 20.91 34.84 -3.95
C LYS A 49 20.07 34.23 -2.84
N ASP A 50 18.79 33.98 -3.11
CA ASP A 50 17.87 33.37 -2.14
C ASP A 50 18.34 31.95 -1.74
N ILE A 51 18.64 31.11 -2.74
CA ILE A 51 19.15 29.75 -2.52
C ILE A 51 20.47 29.78 -1.75
N ASN A 52 21.44 30.58 -2.16
CA ASN A 52 22.74 30.64 -1.47
C ASN A 52 22.60 31.11 -0.02
N SER A 53 21.73 32.08 0.26
CA SER A 53 21.47 32.54 1.64
C SER A 53 20.88 31.46 2.54
N ARG A 54 20.15 30.50 1.96
CA ARG A 54 19.63 29.32 2.67
C ARG A 54 20.69 28.24 2.83
N LEU A 55 21.50 27.99 1.80
CA LEU A 55 22.59 27.01 1.83
C LEU A 55 23.72 27.40 2.81
N GLU A 56 23.99 28.70 3.00
CA GLU A 56 24.97 29.19 3.99
C GLU A 56 24.61 28.83 5.43
N ARG A 57 23.33 28.53 5.72
CA ARG A 57 22.86 28.12 7.05
C ARG A 57 23.00 26.63 7.32
N ILE A 58 23.49 25.86 6.35
CA ILE A 58 23.58 24.41 6.40
C ILE A 58 25.05 23.99 6.47
N GLU A 59 25.44 23.28 7.53
CA GLU A 59 26.76 22.63 7.60
C GLU A 59 26.74 21.31 6.80
N PRO A 60 27.51 21.18 5.71
CA PRO A 60 27.52 19.97 4.91
C PRO A 60 28.22 18.82 5.65
N LYS A 61 27.67 17.59 5.55
CA LYS A 61 28.31 16.40 6.15
C LYS A 61 29.51 15.96 5.31
N PRO A 62 30.72 15.78 5.88
CA PRO A 62 31.85 15.26 5.12
C PRO A 62 31.64 13.78 4.79
N ARG A 63 31.78 13.42 3.50
CA ARG A 63 31.86 12.02 3.07
C ARG A 63 33.19 11.42 3.49
N SER A 64 33.15 10.39 4.35
CA SER A 64 34.29 9.51 4.62
C SER A 64 34.68 8.77 3.34
N SER A 65 35.93 8.98 2.91
CA SER A 65 36.55 8.33 1.76
C SER A 65 36.96 6.89 2.10
N GLU A 66 36.34 5.89 1.47
CA GLU A 66 36.99 4.62 1.14
C GLU A 66 36.60 4.19 -0.28
N GLY A 67 37.61 4.00 -1.14
CA GLY A 67 37.46 3.31 -2.43
C GLY A 67 37.69 4.15 -3.69
N ALA A 68 38.83 4.83 -3.80
CA ALA A 68 39.33 5.34 -5.08
C ALA A 68 39.68 4.19 -6.04
N ARG A 69 39.11 4.20 -7.25
CA ARG A 69 39.82 3.82 -8.49
C ARG A 69 39.40 4.73 -9.63
N SER A 70 40.15 5.80 -9.76
CA SER A 70 40.25 6.66 -10.94
C SER A 70 41.12 5.97 -11.98
N ILE A 71 40.72 5.94 -13.26
CA ILE A 71 41.65 6.20 -14.37
C ILE A 71 40.92 7.06 -15.39
N SER A 72 41.50 8.23 -15.61
CA SER A 72 41.18 9.26 -16.61
C SER A 72 41.94 9.02 -17.93
N ALA A 73 41.45 9.72 -18.97
CA ALA A 73 42.20 10.39 -20.04
C ALA A 73 42.32 9.71 -21.43
N THR A 74 41.59 10.33 -22.37
CA THR A 74 42.00 10.89 -23.69
C THR A 74 42.84 10.10 -24.71
N SER A 75 42.38 10.24 -25.97
CA SER A 75 43.12 10.51 -27.23
C SER A 75 43.09 9.43 -28.34
N ASP A 76 43.04 9.98 -29.56
CA ASP A 76 42.73 9.42 -30.88
C ASP A 76 43.55 8.20 -31.36
N HIS A 77 42.91 7.32 -32.15
CA HIS A 77 43.51 6.76 -33.38
C HIS A 77 42.43 6.27 -34.37
N LYS A 78 42.81 6.27 -35.65
CA LYS A 78 42.01 6.34 -36.87
C LYS A 78 42.00 4.97 -37.60
N PHE A 79 40.98 4.76 -38.45
CA PHE A 79 40.78 3.69 -39.46
C PHE A 79 40.33 2.31 -38.91
N THR A 80 39.32 1.59 -39.45
CA THR A 80 38.86 1.42 -40.84
C THR A 80 37.36 1.06 -40.89
N ASN A 81 36.74 1.37 -42.04
CA ASN A 81 35.41 0.96 -42.48
C ASN A 81 35.17 -0.55 -42.38
N LEU A 82 33.95 -0.95 -42.00
CA LEU A 82 33.12 -1.99 -42.64
C LEU A 82 31.71 -1.96 -42.00
N ASN A 83 30.70 -1.59 -42.78
CA ASN A 83 29.27 -1.66 -42.47
C ASN A 83 28.67 -2.88 -43.24
N PRO A 84 27.37 -3.20 -43.20
CA PRO A 84 26.34 -3.16 -42.13
C PRO A 84 25.62 -4.51 -42.01
N LYS A 85 25.09 -4.89 -40.83
CA LYS A 85 23.85 -5.70 -40.78
C LYS A 85 22.92 -5.31 -39.63
N LYS A 86 21.77 -4.77 -40.05
CA LYS A 86 20.47 -4.67 -39.39
C LYS A 86 20.22 -5.71 -38.28
N SER A 87 19.80 -5.24 -37.11
CA SER A 87 18.60 -5.78 -36.44
C SER A 87 18.24 -4.94 -35.21
N SER A 88 17.06 -4.33 -35.25
CA SER A 88 16.40 -3.72 -34.08
C SER A 88 15.68 -4.82 -33.29
N PRO A 89 15.77 -4.88 -31.95
CA PRO A 89 14.90 -5.71 -31.15
C PRO A 89 13.69 -4.93 -30.63
N LYS A 90 12.52 -5.38 -31.10
CA LYS A 90 11.22 -5.51 -30.46
C LYS A 90 11.13 -5.03 -28.99
N ALA A 91 10.34 -3.98 -28.75
CA ALA A 91 9.91 -3.56 -27.41
C ALA A 91 8.86 -4.54 -26.85
N LYS A 92 9.11 -5.03 -25.62
CA LYS A 92 8.13 -5.62 -24.71
C LYS A 92 7.43 -4.49 -23.96
N SER A 93 6.11 -4.36 -24.07
CA SER A 93 5.31 -3.52 -23.18
C SER A 93 4.70 -4.40 -22.08
N SER A 94 5.39 -4.50 -20.94
CA SER A 94 4.82 -4.95 -19.67
C SER A 94 4.39 -3.69 -18.91
N SER A 95 3.11 -3.38 -18.95
CA SER A 95 2.50 -2.32 -18.14
C SER A 95 2.47 -2.76 -16.67
N ARG A 96 3.46 -2.33 -15.90
CA ARG A 96 3.34 -2.18 -14.44
C ARG A 96 2.97 -0.74 -14.18
N GLU A 97 1.74 -0.50 -13.75
CA GLU A 97 1.33 0.77 -13.18
C GLU A 97 2.10 0.96 -11.86
N ALA A 98 2.98 1.94 -11.85
CA ALA A 98 3.70 2.36 -10.66
C ALA A 98 2.81 3.35 -9.90
N SER A 99 2.32 2.91 -8.74
CA SER A 99 1.77 3.78 -7.71
C SER A 99 2.82 4.79 -7.28
N VAL A 100 2.54 6.07 -7.50
CA VAL A 100 3.39 7.20 -7.12
C VAL A 100 3.12 7.51 -5.65
N PHE A 101 4.00 7.09 -4.73
CA PHE A 101 4.13 7.69 -3.40
C PHE A 101 5.48 7.28 -2.78
N ALA A 102 6.36 8.24 -2.54
CA ALA A 102 7.52 8.07 -1.68
C ALA A 102 7.89 9.43 -1.08
N GLY A 103 7.62 9.58 0.21
CA GLY A 103 7.96 10.78 0.96
C GLY A 103 7.38 10.71 2.37
N ASP A 104 8.04 9.96 3.27
CA ASP A 104 8.49 10.45 4.58
C ASP A 104 9.02 9.27 5.42
N GLY A 105 10.27 9.39 5.88
CA GLY A 105 10.91 8.54 6.89
C GLY A 105 10.54 7.06 6.86
N ASP A 106 11.04 6.36 5.85
CA ASP A 106 11.07 4.91 5.82
C ASP A 106 11.73 4.45 7.12
N ILE A 107 10.96 3.77 7.99
CA ILE A 107 11.58 2.69 8.76
C ILE A 107 11.88 1.66 7.66
N ALA A 108 12.94 1.93 6.90
CA ALA A 108 13.45 1.03 5.89
C ALA A 108 13.53 -0.31 6.60
N GLU A 109 12.97 -1.33 5.95
CA GLU A 109 13.03 -2.75 6.32
C GLU A 109 14.49 -3.18 6.54
N LYS A 110 15.14 -2.65 7.57
CA LYS A 110 16.41 -3.15 8.03
C LYS A 110 16.06 -4.53 8.56
N PRO A 111 16.61 -5.59 7.94
CA PRO A 111 16.35 -6.93 8.42
C PRO A 111 16.74 -6.98 9.89
N VAL A 112 15.78 -7.34 10.73
CA VAL A 112 16.01 -7.47 12.16
C VAL A 112 16.95 -8.64 12.38
N ASP A 113 18.00 -8.43 13.18
CA ASP A 113 18.96 -9.47 13.47
C ASP A 113 18.28 -10.65 14.19
N PRO A 114 18.51 -11.91 13.75
CA PRO A 114 17.92 -13.07 14.38
C PRO A 114 18.33 -13.20 15.86
N VAL A 115 17.37 -13.46 16.72
CA VAL A 115 17.56 -13.67 18.15
C VAL A 115 17.29 -15.13 18.47
N LYS A 116 18.35 -15.89 18.70
CA LYS A 116 18.23 -17.29 19.09
C LYS A 116 17.95 -17.42 20.58
N VAL A 117 17.04 -18.32 20.90
CA VAL A 117 16.81 -18.86 22.24
C VAL A 117 17.03 -20.36 22.20
N TYR A 118 17.59 -20.91 23.27
CA TYR A 118 18.06 -22.29 23.33
C TYR A 118 17.19 -23.19 24.20
N SER A 119 16.13 -22.64 24.79
CA SER A 119 15.15 -23.42 25.54
C SER A 119 13.79 -22.72 25.60
N GLU A 120 12.73 -23.50 25.80
CA GLU A 120 11.38 -22.98 26.02
C GLU A 120 11.32 -22.03 27.24
N LYS A 121 12.03 -22.36 28.32
CA LYS A 121 12.12 -21.54 29.53
C LYS A 121 12.82 -20.20 29.29
N GLU A 122 13.77 -20.13 28.36
CA GLU A 122 14.38 -18.87 27.95
C GLU A 122 13.42 -18.03 27.12
N LEU A 123 12.72 -18.64 26.16
CA LEU A 123 11.71 -17.96 25.36
C LEU A 123 10.60 -17.33 26.23
N VAL A 124 10.06 -18.08 27.19
CA VAL A 124 9.04 -17.58 28.12
C VAL A 124 9.55 -16.35 28.88
N ARG A 125 10.76 -16.42 29.45
CA ARG A 125 11.36 -15.29 30.18
C ARG A 125 11.60 -14.06 29.30
N GLU A 126 12.06 -14.26 28.06
CA GLU A 126 12.24 -13.16 27.11
C GLU A 126 10.89 -12.50 26.77
N MET A 127 9.84 -13.29 26.54
CA MET A 127 8.49 -12.78 26.23
C MET A 127 7.86 -12.06 27.43
N GLU A 128 8.04 -12.55 28.66
CA GLU A 128 7.61 -11.86 29.90
C GLU A 128 8.34 -10.53 30.11
N LYS A 129 9.64 -10.50 29.84
CA LYS A 129 10.45 -9.27 29.89
C LYS A 129 9.99 -8.25 28.84
N ILE A 130 9.67 -8.70 27.64
CA ILE A 130 9.08 -7.85 26.59
C ILE A 130 7.74 -7.30 27.08
N ALA A 131 6.82 -8.15 27.55
CA ALA A 131 5.51 -7.74 28.03
C ALA A 131 5.59 -6.68 29.14
N SER A 132 6.49 -6.87 30.12
CA SER A 132 6.72 -5.90 31.21
C SER A 132 7.40 -4.60 30.79
N THR A 133 8.02 -4.58 29.60
CA THR A 133 8.60 -3.36 29.00
C THR A 133 7.53 -2.55 28.25
N LEU A 134 6.52 -3.21 27.68
CA LEU A 134 5.46 -2.60 26.88
C LEU A 134 4.36 -1.93 27.73
N ILE A 135 4.75 -1.07 28.67
CA ILE A 135 3.86 -0.26 29.51
C ILE A 135 4.17 1.25 29.35
N PRO A 136 3.19 2.17 29.45
CA PRO A 136 3.38 3.59 29.14
C PRO A 136 4.48 4.29 29.95
N GLU A 137 4.76 3.81 31.15
CA GLU A 137 5.76 4.36 32.08
C GLU A 137 7.19 4.08 31.63
N LYS A 138 7.42 3.08 30.77
CA LYS A 138 8.74 2.78 30.23
C LYS A 138 9.06 3.71 29.07
N ASP A 139 10.34 4.03 28.95
CA ASP A 139 10.83 4.90 27.89
C ASP A 139 10.41 4.36 26.51
N TRP A 140 9.98 5.28 25.65
CA TRP A 140 9.43 4.96 24.34
C TRP A 140 10.43 4.20 23.45
N SER A 141 11.73 4.50 23.56
CA SER A 141 12.78 3.84 22.76
C SER A 141 12.97 2.39 23.20
N HIS A 142 12.91 2.11 24.50
CA HIS A 142 12.95 0.74 25.03
C HIS A 142 11.72 -0.07 24.62
N ARG A 143 10.55 0.57 24.52
CA ARG A 143 9.32 -0.08 24.03
C ARG A 143 9.42 -0.44 22.54
N ILE A 144 9.96 0.44 21.71
CA ILE A 144 10.25 0.14 20.30
C ILE A 144 11.24 -1.02 20.18
N ALA A 145 12.35 -0.97 20.93
CA ALA A 145 13.34 -2.03 20.93
C ALA A 145 12.75 -3.39 21.40
N ALA A 146 11.82 -3.38 22.36
CA ALA A 146 11.12 -4.57 22.81
C ALA A 146 10.20 -5.16 21.72
N MET A 147 9.53 -4.32 20.91
CA MET A 147 8.75 -4.80 19.76
C MET A 147 9.66 -5.38 18.66
N GLN A 148 10.76 -4.71 18.34
CA GLN A 148 11.77 -5.24 17.40
C GLN A 148 12.40 -6.54 17.90
N ARG A 149 12.54 -6.70 19.22
CA ARG A 149 13.01 -7.94 19.84
C ARG A 149 12.08 -9.12 19.55
N VAL A 150 10.76 -8.90 19.50
CA VAL A 150 9.79 -9.94 19.09
C VAL A 150 10.03 -10.36 17.64
N GLU A 151 10.29 -9.41 16.74
CA GLU A 151 10.62 -9.70 15.34
C GLU A 151 11.88 -10.56 15.26
N GLY A 152 12.94 -10.16 15.95
CA GLY A 152 14.20 -10.92 16.02
C GLY A 152 14.02 -12.32 16.60
N LEU A 153 13.16 -12.50 17.61
CA LEU A 153 12.86 -13.83 18.16
C LEU A 153 12.19 -14.73 17.12
N VAL A 154 11.22 -14.22 16.36
CA VAL A 154 10.56 -14.96 15.28
C VAL A 154 11.57 -15.36 14.20
N VAL A 155 12.37 -14.40 13.72
CA VAL A 155 13.44 -14.68 12.73
C VAL A 155 14.48 -15.68 13.28
N GLY A 156 14.70 -15.68 14.60
CA GLY A 156 15.58 -16.61 15.30
C GLY A 156 15.00 -18.00 15.56
N GLY A 157 13.80 -18.31 15.08
CA GLY A 157 13.15 -19.62 15.21
C GLY A 157 12.24 -19.77 16.44
N ALA A 158 11.85 -18.67 17.10
CA ALA A 158 10.94 -18.76 18.25
C ALA A 158 9.58 -19.38 17.91
N ALA A 159 9.11 -19.24 16.67
CA ALA A 159 7.84 -19.80 16.21
C ALA A 159 7.80 -21.34 16.22
N ASP A 160 8.97 -22.00 16.19
CA ASP A 160 9.07 -23.47 16.22
C ASP A 160 8.76 -24.04 17.62
N TYR A 161 8.77 -23.22 18.66
CA TYR A 161 8.46 -23.64 20.02
C TYR A 161 6.93 -23.75 20.23
N PRO A 162 6.42 -24.88 20.74
CA PRO A 162 4.97 -25.08 20.92
C PRO A 162 4.28 -24.01 21.79
N CYS A 163 4.98 -23.44 22.78
CA CYS A 163 4.43 -22.41 23.65
C CYS A 163 4.30 -21.03 22.98
N PHE A 164 4.97 -20.79 21.85
CA PHE A 164 5.10 -19.47 21.24
C PHE A 164 3.75 -18.83 20.91
N ARG A 165 2.80 -19.62 20.40
CA ARG A 165 1.43 -19.14 20.11
C ARG A 165 0.74 -18.59 21.36
N GLY A 166 0.91 -19.26 22.50
CA GLY A 166 0.40 -18.82 23.79
C GLY A 166 1.06 -17.51 24.24
N LEU A 167 2.38 -17.38 24.04
CA LEU A 167 3.14 -16.18 24.40
C LEU A 167 2.75 -14.97 23.53
N ILE A 168 2.55 -15.14 22.23
CA ILE A 168 2.05 -14.06 21.36
C ILE A 168 0.65 -13.60 21.79
N LYS A 169 -0.22 -14.53 22.18
CA LYS A 169 -1.55 -14.18 22.71
C LYS A 169 -1.47 -13.35 24.00
N GLN A 170 -0.48 -13.59 24.86
CA GLN A 170 -0.26 -12.78 26.07
C GLN A 170 0.17 -11.34 25.73
N LEU A 171 0.78 -11.10 24.57
CA LEU A 171 1.15 -9.77 24.11
C LEU A 171 -0.01 -8.95 23.54
N VAL A 172 -1.22 -9.51 23.39
CA VAL A 172 -2.37 -8.77 22.85
C VAL A 172 -2.67 -7.50 23.65
N GLY A 173 -2.72 -7.59 24.99
CA GLY A 173 -2.92 -6.43 25.86
C GLY A 173 -1.79 -5.40 25.74
N PRO A 174 -0.52 -5.78 26.01
CA PRO A 174 0.62 -4.88 25.90
C PRO A 174 0.78 -4.18 24.53
N LEU A 175 0.56 -4.91 23.42
CA LEU A 175 0.61 -4.34 22.07
C LEU A 175 -0.58 -3.43 21.78
N SER A 176 -1.77 -3.76 22.28
CA SER A 176 -2.94 -2.87 22.18
C SER A 176 -2.67 -1.53 22.88
N THR A 177 -1.96 -1.52 24.01
CA THR A 177 -1.52 -0.29 24.66
C THR A 177 -0.62 0.55 23.76
N GLN A 178 0.30 -0.09 23.02
CA GLN A 178 1.21 0.62 22.11
C GLN A 178 0.47 1.26 20.93
N LEU A 179 -0.59 0.60 20.43
CA LEU A 179 -1.45 1.09 19.36
C LEU A 179 -2.16 2.42 19.69
N PHE A 180 -2.34 2.75 20.97
CA PHE A 180 -2.95 4.00 21.43
C PHE A 180 -1.94 5.02 21.98
N ASP A 181 -0.64 4.82 21.77
CA ASP A 181 0.36 5.80 22.21
C ASP A 181 0.24 7.12 21.41
N ARG A 182 0.54 8.24 22.07
CA ARG A 182 0.50 9.58 21.44
C ARG A 182 1.63 9.78 20.42
N ARG A 183 2.70 9.02 20.53
CA ARG A 183 3.84 9.09 19.61
C ARG A 183 3.59 8.18 18.42
N SER A 184 3.48 8.77 17.23
CA SER A 184 3.31 8.02 15.98
C SER A 184 4.39 6.98 15.74
N SER A 185 5.63 7.20 16.21
CA SER A 185 6.72 6.22 16.10
C SER A 185 6.42 4.89 16.81
N ILE A 186 5.83 4.93 18.00
CA ILE A 186 5.43 3.72 18.72
C ILE A 186 4.29 3.01 17.98
N VAL A 187 3.28 3.76 17.55
CA VAL A 187 2.14 3.18 16.84
C VAL A 187 2.56 2.57 15.50
N LYS A 188 3.45 3.24 14.75
CA LYS A 188 4.08 2.72 13.52
C LYS A 188 4.79 1.38 13.80
N GLN A 189 5.62 1.31 14.83
CA GLN A 189 6.33 0.07 15.18
C GLN A 189 5.36 -1.05 15.62
N ALA A 190 4.30 -0.73 16.36
CA ALA A 190 3.29 -1.71 16.75
C ALA A 190 2.55 -2.26 15.52
N CYS A 191 2.10 -1.38 14.61
CA CYS A 191 1.49 -1.79 13.34
C CYS A 191 2.46 -2.61 12.47
N HIS A 192 3.74 -2.24 12.43
CA HIS A 192 4.78 -3.00 11.74
C HIS A 192 4.92 -4.41 12.30
N LEU A 193 5.07 -4.55 13.63
CA LEU A 193 5.19 -5.85 14.28
C LEU A 193 3.96 -6.74 14.01
N LEU A 194 2.74 -6.19 14.09
CA LEU A 194 1.52 -6.96 13.78
C LEU A 194 1.49 -7.41 12.31
N SER A 195 1.92 -6.55 11.39
CA SER A 195 2.04 -6.87 9.97
C SER A 195 3.08 -7.97 9.73
N PHE A 196 4.25 -7.85 10.36
CA PHE A 196 5.32 -8.85 10.34
C PHE A 196 4.83 -10.20 10.87
N LEU A 197 4.23 -10.23 12.06
CA LEU A 197 3.69 -11.46 12.66
C LEU A 197 2.65 -12.13 11.77
N SER A 198 1.78 -11.35 11.09
CA SER A 198 0.80 -11.93 10.17
C SER A 198 1.43 -12.60 8.96
N LYS A 199 2.55 -12.08 8.44
CA LYS A 199 3.28 -12.64 7.30
C LYS A 199 4.04 -13.91 7.70
N GLU A 200 4.69 -13.91 8.86
CA GLU A 200 5.51 -15.04 9.32
C GLU A 200 4.67 -16.21 9.85
N LEU A 201 3.58 -15.92 10.56
CA LEU A 201 2.78 -16.94 11.26
C LEU A 201 1.52 -17.36 10.49
N LEU A 202 1.10 -16.59 9.48
CA LEU A 202 -0.04 -16.89 8.61
C LEU A 202 -1.30 -17.26 9.43
N GLY A 203 -1.84 -18.47 9.21
CA GLY A 203 -3.03 -18.98 9.90
C GLY A 203 -2.89 -19.04 11.42
N ASP A 204 -1.67 -19.19 11.94
CA ASP A 204 -1.43 -19.27 13.39
C ASP A 204 -1.63 -17.93 14.10
N PHE A 205 -1.62 -16.82 13.35
CA PHE A 205 -1.88 -15.49 13.86
C PHE A 205 -3.36 -15.08 13.80
N GLU A 206 -4.24 -15.87 13.17
CA GLU A 206 -5.64 -15.51 12.95
C GLU A 206 -6.38 -15.12 14.24
N ALA A 207 -6.17 -15.88 15.32
CA ALA A 207 -6.80 -15.59 16.62
C ALA A 207 -6.34 -14.26 17.23
N CYS A 208 -5.11 -13.82 16.95
CA CYS A 208 -4.63 -12.52 17.40
C CYS A 208 -5.13 -11.41 16.47
N ALA A 209 -5.08 -11.63 15.15
CA ALA A 209 -5.61 -10.69 14.17
C ALA A 209 -7.10 -10.39 14.38
N GLU A 210 -7.90 -11.39 14.78
CA GLU A 210 -9.31 -11.21 15.19
C GLU A 210 -9.47 -10.17 16.31
N LEU A 211 -8.53 -10.13 17.25
CA LEU A 211 -8.55 -9.20 18.39
C LEU A 211 -8.02 -7.81 17.99
N PHE A 212 -7.02 -7.75 17.11
CA PHE A 212 -6.37 -6.48 16.73
C PHE A 212 -7.14 -5.70 15.66
N ILE A 213 -7.80 -6.34 14.69
CA ILE A 213 -8.49 -5.61 13.60
C ILE A 213 -9.54 -4.63 14.15
N PRO A 214 -10.42 -4.99 15.11
CA PRO A 214 -11.37 -4.04 15.70
C PRO A 214 -10.69 -2.91 16.48
N VAL A 215 -9.52 -3.14 17.07
CA VAL A 215 -8.72 -2.11 17.74
C VAL A 215 -8.22 -1.10 16.71
N LEU A 216 -7.68 -1.59 15.59
CA LEU A 216 -7.12 -0.77 14.51
C LEU A 216 -8.18 0.07 13.79
N PHE A 217 -9.45 -0.34 13.74
CA PHE A 217 -10.53 0.50 13.18
C PHE A 217 -10.60 1.88 13.84
N LYS A 218 -10.33 1.96 15.15
CA LYS A 218 -10.31 3.24 15.87
C LYS A 218 -9.16 4.13 15.41
N LEU A 219 -8.05 3.56 14.95
CA LEU A 219 -6.88 4.28 14.48
C LEU A 219 -7.01 4.72 13.03
N VAL A 220 -7.68 3.95 12.19
CA VAL A 220 -7.90 4.26 10.77
C VAL A 220 -8.65 5.58 10.55
N VAL A 221 -9.40 6.04 11.56
CA VAL A 221 -10.21 7.26 11.48
C VAL A 221 -9.65 8.47 12.24
N ILE A 222 -8.45 8.35 12.83
CA ILE A 222 -7.87 9.49 13.53
C ILE A 222 -7.25 10.49 12.55
N THR A 223 -7.09 11.73 12.99
CA THR A 223 -6.61 12.83 12.13
C THR A 223 -5.10 12.79 11.89
N VAL A 224 -4.34 12.04 12.69
CA VAL A 224 -2.90 11.86 12.50
C VAL A 224 -2.67 10.89 11.36
N LEU A 225 -2.47 11.42 10.15
CA LEU A 225 -2.42 10.66 8.89
C LEU A 225 -1.48 9.45 8.95
N VAL A 226 -0.24 9.66 9.44
CA VAL A 226 0.75 8.59 9.53
C VAL A 226 0.29 7.41 10.38
N ILE A 227 -0.50 7.65 11.43
CA ILE A 227 -1.07 6.57 12.26
C ILE A 227 -2.23 5.89 11.51
N ALA A 228 -3.12 6.68 10.92
CA ALA A 228 -4.27 6.16 10.18
C ALA A 228 -3.83 5.26 9.01
N GLU A 229 -2.83 5.68 8.25
CA GLU A 229 -2.24 4.90 7.16
C GLU A 229 -1.51 3.64 7.67
N SER A 230 -0.76 3.76 8.77
CA SER A 230 -0.10 2.60 9.39
C SER A 230 -1.11 1.54 9.85
N ALA A 231 -2.23 1.97 10.44
CA ALA A 231 -3.29 1.07 10.87
C ALA A 231 -4.01 0.42 9.68
N ASP A 232 -4.31 1.19 8.63
CA ASP A 232 -4.93 0.68 7.40
C ASP A 232 -4.04 -0.38 6.73
N ASN A 233 -2.75 -0.07 6.53
CA ASN A 233 -1.79 -1.00 5.96
C ASN A 233 -1.64 -2.26 6.82
N CYS A 234 -1.69 -2.12 8.14
CA CYS A 234 -1.66 -3.26 9.07
C CYS A 234 -2.88 -4.17 8.89
N ILE A 235 -4.10 -3.62 8.87
CA ILE A 235 -5.32 -4.40 8.62
C ILE A 235 -5.25 -5.10 7.27
N LYS A 236 -4.89 -4.36 6.20
CA LYS A 236 -4.78 -4.92 4.84
C LYS A 236 -3.76 -6.04 4.78
N THR A 237 -2.64 -5.92 5.49
CA THR A 237 -1.61 -6.97 5.56
C THR A 237 -2.13 -8.20 6.30
N MET A 238 -2.77 -8.02 7.47
CA MET A 238 -3.35 -9.15 8.19
C MET A 238 -4.41 -9.88 7.36
N LEU A 239 -5.31 -9.16 6.69
CA LEU A 239 -6.34 -9.76 5.86
C LEU A 239 -5.78 -10.47 4.61
N ARG A 240 -4.58 -10.13 4.13
CA ARG A 240 -3.94 -10.87 3.03
C ARG A 240 -3.29 -12.17 3.48
N ASN A 241 -2.81 -12.24 4.72
CA ASN A 241 -2.01 -13.38 5.21
C ASN A 241 -2.79 -14.32 6.15
N CYS A 242 -3.84 -13.84 6.81
CA CYS A 242 -4.62 -14.56 7.82
C CYS A 242 -6.09 -14.61 7.39
N LYS A 243 -6.73 -15.79 7.38
CA LYS A 243 -8.15 -15.97 7.00
C LYS A 243 -9.12 -15.72 8.17
N VAL A 244 -9.07 -14.52 8.73
CA VAL A 244 -9.82 -14.07 9.93
C VAL A 244 -11.33 -13.91 9.67
N ALA A 245 -12.05 -14.96 9.27
CA ALA A 245 -13.47 -14.86 8.87
C ALA A 245 -14.40 -14.30 9.96
N ARG A 246 -14.04 -14.47 11.24
CA ARG A 246 -14.81 -13.96 12.39
C ARG A 246 -14.92 -12.44 12.43
N VAL A 247 -14.04 -11.70 11.75
CA VAL A 247 -14.13 -10.24 11.68
C VAL A 247 -15.07 -9.72 10.60
N LEU A 248 -15.51 -10.57 9.65
CA LEU A 248 -16.33 -10.16 8.51
C LEU A 248 -17.67 -9.53 8.90
N PRO A 249 -18.44 -10.08 9.88
CA PRO A 249 -19.66 -9.42 10.34
C PRO A 249 -19.41 -7.99 10.83
N ARG A 250 -18.27 -7.76 11.51
CA ARG A 250 -17.92 -6.44 12.02
C ARG A 250 -17.47 -5.50 10.92
N ILE A 251 -16.69 -5.97 9.95
CA ILE A 251 -16.33 -5.22 8.73
C ILE A 251 -17.60 -4.79 8.01
N ALA A 252 -18.52 -5.73 7.76
CA ALA A 252 -19.74 -5.46 7.02
C ALA A 252 -20.68 -4.50 7.75
N ASP A 253 -20.86 -4.66 9.06
CA ASP A 253 -21.65 -3.73 9.86
C ASP A 253 -21.06 -2.31 9.82
N CYS A 254 -19.75 -2.16 10.00
CA CYS A 254 -19.09 -0.86 9.89
C CYS A 254 -19.22 -0.26 8.48
N ALA A 255 -19.06 -1.05 7.42
CA ALA A 255 -19.20 -0.58 6.04
C ALA A 255 -20.61 -0.02 5.74
N LYS A 256 -21.65 -0.64 6.30
CA LYS A 256 -23.05 -0.25 6.08
C LYS A 256 -23.50 0.90 6.98
N ASN A 257 -23.17 0.82 8.27
CA ASN A 257 -23.91 1.53 9.31
C ASN A 257 -23.07 2.53 10.11
N ASP A 258 -21.75 2.58 9.93
CA ASP A 258 -20.93 3.46 10.76
C ASP A 258 -21.17 4.94 10.45
N LYS A 259 -21.22 5.76 11.51
CA LYS A 259 -21.41 7.21 11.36
C LYS A 259 -20.22 7.87 10.67
N ASN A 260 -19.03 7.30 10.80
CA ASN A 260 -17.81 7.82 10.20
C ASN A 260 -17.69 7.38 8.73
N ALA A 261 -17.82 8.35 7.81
CA ALA A 261 -17.71 8.14 6.37
C ALA A 261 -16.41 7.46 5.94
N LEU A 262 -15.27 7.82 6.56
CA LEU A 262 -13.98 7.21 6.26
C LEU A 262 -13.94 5.75 6.71
N LEU A 263 -14.50 5.43 7.88
CA LEU A 263 -14.56 4.03 8.32
C LEU A 263 -15.43 3.18 7.40
N ARG A 264 -16.56 3.72 6.93
CA ARG A 264 -17.39 3.02 5.93
C ARG A 264 -16.62 2.71 4.66
N ALA A 265 -15.89 3.69 4.11
CA ALA A 265 -15.05 3.51 2.93
C ALA A 265 -14.00 2.41 3.15
N ARG A 266 -13.28 2.48 4.27
CA ARG A 266 -12.22 1.52 4.63
C ARG A 266 -12.75 0.11 4.86
N CYS A 267 -13.84 -0.04 5.60
CA CYS A 267 -14.44 -1.35 5.80
C CYS A 267 -15.01 -1.94 4.51
N CYS A 268 -15.55 -1.11 3.61
CA CYS A 268 -15.94 -1.58 2.28
C CYS A 268 -14.72 -2.07 1.47
N GLU A 269 -13.57 -1.39 1.56
CA GLU A 269 -12.30 -1.85 0.96
C GLU A 269 -11.82 -3.16 1.57
N TYR A 270 -11.90 -3.33 2.89
CA TYR A 270 -11.53 -4.57 3.55
C TYR A 270 -12.43 -5.74 3.12
N ALA A 271 -13.73 -5.50 2.96
CA ALA A 271 -14.66 -6.50 2.46
C ALA A 271 -14.32 -6.93 1.03
N LEU A 272 -13.97 -5.98 0.15
CA LEU A 272 -13.49 -6.26 -1.20
C LEU A 272 -12.20 -7.08 -1.17
N LEU A 273 -11.22 -6.64 -0.39
CA LEU A 273 -9.92 -7.29 -0.26
C LEU A 273 -10.06 -8.77 0.12
N VAL A 274 -10.96 -9.06 1.07
CA VAL A 274 -11.26 -10.44 1.48
C VAL A 274 -11.84 -11.26 0.31
N LEU A 275 -12.78 -10.73 -0.47
CA LEU A 275 -13.32 -11.45 -1.64
C LEU A 275 -12.26 -11.72 -2.70
N GLU A 276 -11.30 -10.81 -2.86
CA GLU A 276 -10.22 -10.95 -3.82
C GLU A 276 -9.19 -12.01 -3.42
N HIS A 277 -8.88 -12.11 -2.13
CA HIS A 277 -7.77 -12.93 -1.65
C HIS A 277 -8.21 -14.28 -1.08
N TRP A 278 -9.47 -14.42 -0.66
CA TRP A 278 -10.00 -15.67 -0.07
C TRP A 278 -11.16 -16.30 -0.87
N PRO A 279 -11.14 -16.31 -2.22
CA PRO A 279 -12.30 -16.74 -3.02
C PRO A 279 -12.74 -18.18 -2.73
N ASP A 280 -11.79 -19.05 -2.37
CA ASP A 280 -12.03 -20.48 -2.14
C ASP A 280 -12.19 -20.84 -0.65
N ALA A 281 -12.15 -19.86 0.26
CA ALA A 281 -12.28 -20.14 1.69
C ALA A 281 -13.72 -20.59 2.02
N PRO A 282 -13.92 -21.74 2.71
CA PRO A 282 -15.27 -22.24 3.05
C PRO A 282 -16.10 -21.24 3.87
N GLU A 283 -15.45 -20.39 4.66
CA GLU A 283 -16.06 -19.31 5.42
C GLU A 283 -16.63 -18.23 4.49
N ILE A 284 -15.90 -17.91 3.42
CA ILE A 284 -16.35 -16.93 2.41
C ILE A 284 -17.52 -17.49 1.63
N LEU A 285 -17.44 -18.74 1.16
CA LEU A 285 -18.52 -19.40 0.44
C LEU A 285 -19.86 -19.42 1.21
N ARG A 286 -19.79 -19.45 2.55
CA ARG A 286 -20.94 -19.37 3.47
C ARG A 286 -21.41 -17.95 3.78
N SER A 287 -20.67 -16.93 3.38
CA SER A 287 -20.94 -15.51 3.67
C SER A 287 -21.70 -14.78 2.56
N ALA A 288 -22.34 -15.52 1.65
CA ALA A 288 -23.07 -14.95 0.52
C ALA A 288 -24.13 -13.92 0.95
N ASP A 289 -24.94 -14.25 1.96
CA ASP A 289 -26.00 -13.35 2.44
C ASP A 289 -25.43 -12.05 3.03
N LEU A 290 -24.30 -12.15 3.75
CA LEU A 290 -23.59 -11.01 4.33
C LEU A 290 -23.06 -10.07 3.24
N TYR A 291 -22.45 -10.61 2.19
CA TYR A 291 -21.96 -9.80 1.08
C TYR A 291 -23.08 -9.23 0.21
N GLU A 292 -24.14 -10.00 -0.02
CA GLU A 292 -25.31 -9.53 -0.76
C GLU A 292 -25.95 -8.31 -0.07
N ASP A 293 -26.10 -8.37 1.26
CA ASP A 293 -26.62 -7.27 2.06
C ASP A 293 -25.67 -6.07 2.13
N LEU A 294 -24.36 -6.31 2.30
CA LEU A 294 -23.32 -5.27 2.22
C LEU A 294 -23.38 -4.52 0.89
N ILE A 295 -23.37 -5.24 -0.22
CA ILE A 295 -23.38 -4.63 -1.56
C ILE A 295 -24.67 -3.83 -1.73
N ARG A 296 -25.83 -4.41 -1.38
CA ARG A 296 -27.13 -3.75 -1.50
C ARG A 296 -27.18 -2.40 -0.79
N CYS A 297 -26.61 -2.33 0.40
CA CYS A 297 -26.55 -1.09 1.18
C CYS A 297 -25.50 -0.12 0.61
N CYS A 298 -24.27 -0.58 0.39
CA CYS A 298 -23.14 0.30 0.09
C CYS A 298 -23.14 0.88 -1.34
N VAL A 299 -23.83 0.26 -2.32
CA VAL A 299 -23.95 0.84 -3.67
C VAL A 299 -24.73 2.17 -3.67
N GLY A 300 -25.56 2.40 -2.67
CA GLY A 300 -26.32 3.64 -2.45
C GLY A 300 -25.73 4.57 -1.39
N ASP A 301 -24.52 4.33 -0.89
CA ASP A 301 -23.92 5.16 0.17
C ASP A 301 -23.75 6.61 -0.29
N ALA A 302 -23.83 7.57 0.64
CA ALA A 302 -23.57 8.98 0.37
C ALA A 302 -22.13 9.26 -0.12
N VAL A 303 -21.16 8.45 0.34
CA VAL A 303 -19.73 8.57 0.01
C VAL A 303 -19.43 7.89 -1.33
N SER A 304 -18.83 8.63 -2.26
CA SER A 304 -18.51 8.13 -3.61
C SER A 304 -17.56 6.94 -3.61
N GLU A 305 -16.54 6.96 -2.75
CA GLU A 305 -15.56 5.86 -2.61
C GLU A 305 -16.24 4.56 -2.17
N VAL A 306 -17.15 4.62 -1.18
CA VAL A 306 -17.94 3.46 -0.73
C VAL A 306 -18.72 2.87 -1.90
N ARG A 307 -19.44 3.71 -2.68
CA ARG A 307 -20.20 3.22 -3.84
C ARG A 307 -19.30 2.54 -4.86
N THR A 308 -18.14 3.13 -5.17
CA THR A 308 -17.17 2.57 -6.12
C THR A 308 -16.65 1.22 -5.66
N THR A 309 -16.24 1.12 -4.40
CA THR A 309 -15.77 -0.14 -3.82
C THR A 309 -16.89 -1.18 -3.72
N ALA A 310 -18.12 -0.79 -3.42
CA ALA A 310 -19.27 -1.69 -3.40
C ALA A 310 -19.59 -2.28 -4.78
N ARG A 311 -19.44 -1.49 -5.86
CA ARG A 311 -19.55 -2.01 -7.23
C ARG A 311 -18.41 -2.96 -7.57
N ALA A 312 -17.20 -2.72 -7.09
CA ALA A 312 -16.10 -3.69 -7.20
C ALA A 312 -16.38 -4.98 -6.40
N CYS A 313 -16.95 -4.88 -5.18
CA CYS A 313 -17.43 -6.02 -4.41
C CYS A 313 -18.47 -6.81 -5.22
N TYR A 314 -19.42 -6.14 -5.86
CA TYR A 314 -20.41 -6.80 -6.73
C TYR A 314 -19.75 -7.63 -7.84
N ARG A 315 -18.69 -7.11 -8.49
CA ARG A 315 -17.96 -7.87 -9.53
C ARG A 315 -17.33 -9.14 -8.98
N MET A 316 -16.70 -9.05 -7.81
CA MET A 316 -16.10 -10.22 -7.17
C MET A 316 -17.17 -11.20 -6.70
N PHE A 317 -18.25 -10.69 -6.10
CA PHE A 317 -19.43 -11.46 -5.72
C PHE A 317 -20.07 -12.19 -6.92
N ALA A 318 -20.12 -11.57 -8.09
CA ALA A 318 -20.65 -12.18 -9.30
C ALA A 318 -19.80 -13.33 -9.84
N LYS A 319 -18.49 -13.32 -9.58
CA LYS A 319 -17.60 -14.44 -9.90
C LYS A 319 -17.83 -15.62 -8.94
N THR A 320 -18.01 -15.34 -7.65
CA THR A 320 -18.17 -16.37 -6.62
C THR A 320 -19.59 -16.94 -6.54
N TRP A 321 -20.63 -16.11 -6.72
CA TRP A 321 -22.05 -16.51 -6.68
C TRP A 321 -22.86 -15.96 -7.87
N PRO A 322 -22.67 -16.47 -9.10
CA PRO A 322 -23.26 -15.90 -10.32
C PRO A 322 -24.81 -15.87 -10.35
N GLU A 323 -25.46 -16.84 -9.73
CA GLU A 323 -26.92 -16.93 -9.69
C GLU A 323 -27.52 -15.94 -8.67
N ARG A 324 -26.83 -15.74 -7.53
CA ARG A 324 -27.23 -14.73 -6.54
C ARG A 324 -26.98 -13.32 -7.06
N SER A 325 -25.86 -13.08 -7.71
CA SER A 325 -25.53 -11.75 -8.26
C SER A 325 -26.54 -11.29 -9.31
N ARG A 326 -27.02 -12.20 -10.18
CA ARG A 326 -28.08 -11.88 -11.16
C ARG A 326 -29.37 -11.42 -10.49
N ARG A 327 -29.81 -12.09 -9.41
CA ARG A 327 -30.99 -11.65 -8.64
C ARG A 327 -30.75 -10.33 -7.92
N LEU A 328 -29.57 -10.17 -7.31
CA LEU A 328 -29.20 -8.93 -6.64
C LEU A 328 -29.20 -7.74 -7.63
N PHE A 329 -28.64 -7.92 -8.82
CA PHE A 329 -28.61 -6.90 -9.86
C PHE A 329 -30.00 -6.40 -10.26
N GLN A 330 -30.95 -7.33 -10.40
CA GLN A 330 -32.34 -7.00 -10.73
C GLN A 330 -33.05 -6.20 -9.63
N SER A 331 -32.57 -6.27 -8.38
CA SER A 331 -33.13 -5.51 -7.25
C SER A 331 -32.66 -4.05 -7.21
N PHE A 332 -31.61 -3.68 -7.95
CA PHE A 332 -31.13 -2.31 -8.01
C PHE A 332 -32.00 -1.43 -8.91
N ASP A 333 -32.02 -0.14 -8.64
CA ASP A 333 -32.67 0.82 -9.54
C ASP A 333 -31.93 0.91 -10.90
N PRO A 334 -32.61 1.39 -11.96
CA PRO A 334 -32.01 1.44 -13.30
C PRO A 334 -30.73 2.27 -13.41
N VAL A 335 -30.51 3.26 -12.52
CA VAL A 335 -29.30 4.09 -12.55
C VAL A 335 -28.11 3.28 -12.05
N ILE A 336 -28.24 2.60 -10.91
CA ILE A 336 -27.19 1.72 -10.38
C ILE A 336 -26.88 0.57 -11.36
N GLN A 337 -27.92 -0.05 -11.93
CA GLN A 337 -27.74 -1.10 -12.96
C GLN A 337 -26.90 -0.61 -14.15
N ARG A 338 -27.18 0.61 -14.64
CA ARG A 338 -26.43 1.21 -15.74
C ARG A 338 -24.97 1.43 -15.39
N VAL A 339 -24.67 2.01 -14.23
CA VAL A 339 -23.30 2.28 -13.79
C VAL A 339 -22.50 0.99 -13.64
N ILE A 340 -23.09 -0.06 -13.03
CA ILE A 340 -22.45 -1.36 -12.90
C ILE A 340 -22.10 -1.95 -14.27
N ASN A 341 -23.03 -1.91 -15.24
CA ASN A 341 -22.84 -2.41 -16.60
C ASN A 341 -21.81 -1.59 -17.41
N GLU A 342 -21.78 -0.27 -17.24
CA GLU A 342 -20.81 0.60 -17.92
C GLU A 342 -19.38 0.28 -17.49
N GLU A 343 -19.17 0.09 -16.19
CA GLU A 343 -17.87 -0.26 -15.61
C GLU A 343 -17.47 -1.72 -15.96
N ASP A 344 -18.41 -2.66 -16.09
CA ASP A 344 -18.14 -4.03 -16.56
C ASP A 344 -17.86 -4.10 -18.08
N GLY A 345 -18.57 -3.27 -18.85
CA GLY A 345 -18.45 -3.18 -20.31
C GLY A 345 -17.15 -2.56 -20.81
N GLY A 346 -16.30 -2.02 -19.92
CA GLY A 346 -14.95 -1.53 -20.23
C GLY A 346 -13.93 -2.64 -20.50
N LEU A 347 -14.13 -3.84 -19.95
CA LEU A 347 -13.27 -5.00 -20.21
C LEU A 347 -13.65 -5.73 -21.51
N HIS A 348 -14.93 -5.74 -21.90
CA HIS A 348 -15.41 -6.47 -23.08
C HIS A 348 -15.45 -5.63 -24.36
N ARG A 349 -15.42 -4.29 -24.28
CA ARG A 349 -15.46 -3.45 -25.50
C ARG A 349 -14.16 -3.42 -26.32
N ARG A 350 -13.05 -3.99 -25.83
CA ARG A 350 -11.80 -4.07 -26.62
C ARG A 350 -11.77 -5.19 -27.67
N HIS A 351 -12.79 -6.06 -27.73
CA HIS A 351 -12.88 -7.14 -28.72
C HIS A 351 -14.16 -7.15 -29.56
N ALA A 352 -14.99 -6.11 -29.49
CA ALA A 352 -16.03 -5.92 -30.49
C ALA A 352 -15.43 -5.22 -31.71
N SER A 353 -14.82 -5.99 -32.61
CA SER A 353 -14.53 -5.51 -33.96
C SER A 353 -15.85 -5.09 -34.62
N PRO A 354 -15.92 -3.92 -35.27
CA PRO A 354 -17.10 -3.52 -36.02
C PRO A 354 -17.16 -4.40 -37.27
N SER A 355 -18.02 -5.42 -37.26
CA SER A 355 -18.36 -6.16 -38.46
C SER A 355 -18.96 -5.20 -39.47
N GLY A 356 -18.31 -5.14 -40.63
CA GLY A 356 -18.57 -4.21 -41.70
C GLY A 356 -20.01 -4.22 -42.19
N ARG A 357 -20.42 -3.04 -42.65
CA ARG A 357 -21.45 -2.85 -43.67
C ARG A 357 -21.40 -3.98 -44.71
N GLU A 358 -22.43 -4.81 -44.75
CA GLU A 358 -22.78 -5.53 -45.97
C GLU A 358 -23.93 -4.82 -46.68
N ARG A 359 -23.48 -4.13 -47.71
CA ARG A 359 -24.11 -3.70 -48.96
C ARG A 359 -25.44 -4.40 -49.32
N ASN A 360 -26.43 -3.55 -49.60
CA ASN A 360 -27.64 -3.83 -50.37
C ASN A 360 -27.42 -4.85 -51.51
N VAL A 361 -28.30 -5.86 -51.57
CA VAL A 361 -28.59 -6.64 -52.78
C VAL A 361 -30.10 -6.57 -53.03
N PRO A 362 -30.57 -6.41 -54.29
CA PRO A 362 -31.94 -6.00 -54.59
C PRO A 362 -32.94 -7.16 -54.52
N VAL A 363 -34.16 -6.83 -54.10
CA VAL A 363 -35.35 -7.69 -54.18
C VAL A 363 -35.82 -7.76 -55.63
N THR A 364 -35.82 -8.95 -56.24
CA THR A 364 -36.62 -9.25 -57.43
C THR A 364 -37.97 -9.85 -57.00
N PRO A 365 -39.11 -9.38 -57.52
CA PRO A 365 -40.40 -10.00 -57.26
C PRO A 365 -40.64 -11.15 -58.25
N GLN A 366 -40.96 -12.34 -57.73
CA GLN A 366 -41.54 -13.42 -58.53
C GLN A 366 -43.04 -13.12 -58.74
N SER A 367 -43.43 -12.95 -60.01
CA SER A 367 -44.81 -13.04 -60.46
C SER A 367 -45.09 -14.44 -60.99
N SER A 368 -46.13 -15.06 -60.44
CA SER A 368 -46.76 -16.28 -60.92
C SER A 368 -47.44 -16.09 -62.27
N ALA A 369 -47.30 -17.04 -63.20
CA ALA A 369 -48.37 -17.49 -64.10
C ALA A 369 -47.90 -18.67 -64.99
N SER A 370 -48.72 -19.73 -64.92
CA SER A 370 -49.06 -20.74 -65.93
C SER A 370 -47.99 -21.68 -66.50
#